data_AF-A0A2M8NEV5-F1
#
_entry.id   AF-A0A2M8NEV5-F1
#
_cell.length_a   1.000
_cell.length_b   1.000
_cell.length_c   1.000
_cell.angle_alpha   90.00
_cell.angle_beta   90.00
_cell.angle_gamma   90.00
#
_symmetry.space_group_name_H-M   'P 1'
#
loop_
_entity.id
_entity.type
_entity.pdbx_description
1 polymer ?
#
loop_
_entity_poly.entity_id
_entity_poly.type
_entity_poly.pdbx_seq_one_letter_code
_entity_poly.pdbx_strand_id
1 'polypeptide(L)'
;LTMPVMDGFAVLEELQARESTRDIPVIILTARLLSEADLERCNRGVAAILGKGLFSAEETLAHIETALRKQPALSGATQALIRKAMTYIHAHYAEPLTREEIADHIGISADYLTDCFRQELGVTPIAY
;
A
#
# COMPACT_ATOMS: atom_id res chain seq x y z
N LEU A 1 8.59 -14.49 -2.30
CA LEU A 1 9.77 -13.60 -2.36
C LEU A 1 10.50 -13.72 -1.04
N THR A 2 11.51 -14.58 -1.03
CA THR A 2 12.46 -14.76 0.07
C THR A 2 13.75 -14.08 -0.36
N MET A 3 14.09 -12.97 0.28
CA MET A 3 15.45 -12.44 0.26
C MET A 3 16.32 -13.39 1.11
N PRO A 4 17.52 -13.79 0.63
CA PRO A 4 18.29 -14.88 1.24
C PRO A 4 18.97 -14.52 2.58
N VAL A 5 18.93 -13.26 3.01
CA VAL A 5 19.68 -12.80 4.20
C VAL A 5 18.81 -12.02 5.20
N MET A 6 17.79 -11.28 4.74
CA MET A 6 16.94 -10.45 5.58
C MET A 6 15.56 -10.25 4.93
N ASP A 7 14.50 -10.28 5.72
CA ASP A 7 13.14 -9.94 5.28
C ASP A 7 13.02 -8.43 4.97
N GLY A 8 12.27 -8.04 3.95
CA GLY A 8 12.13 -6.63 3.53
C GLY A 8 11.59 -5.73 4.65
N PHE A 9 10.83 -6.31 5.59
CA PHE A 9 10.34 -5.64 6.79
C PHE A 9 11.42 -5.40 7.84
N ALA A 10 12.38 -6.32 7.99
CA ALA A 10 13.51 -6.11 8.90
C ALA A 10 14.43 -4.99 8.40
N VAL A 11 14.56 -4.83 7.07
CA VAL A 11 15.25 -3.68 6.47
C VAL A 11 14.52 -2.37 6.79
N LEU A 12 13.19 -2.35 6.69
CA LEU A 12 12.37 -1.18 7.02
C LEU A 12 12.54 -0.78 8.49
N GLU A 13 12.50 -1.74 9.41
CA GLU A 13 12.70 -1.50 10.85
C GLU A 13 14.11 -0.94 11.14
N GLU A 14 15.16 -1.48 10.52
CA GLU A 14 16.52 -0.98 10.64
C GLU A 14 16.69 0.46 10.10
N LEU A 15 16.02 0.77 8.97
CA LEU A 15 16.04 2.11 8.40
C LEU A 15 15.34 3.12 9.31
N GLN A 16 14.25 2.72 9.98
CA GLN A 16 13.51 3.57 10.91
C GLN A 16 14.18 3.73 12.27
N ALA A 17 14.94 2.73 12.71
CA ALA A 17 15.67 2.77 13.98
C ALA A 17 16.81 3.81 13.99
N ARG A 18 17.29 4.23 12.82
CA ARG A 18 18.40 5.17 12.66
C ARG A 18 17.93 6.58 12.36
N GLU A 19 18.39 7.55 13.14
CA GLU A 19 17.97 8.94 13.04
C GLU A 19 18.24 9.58 11.67
N SER A 20 19.33 9.15 11.02
CA SER A 20 19.74 9.65 9.69
C SER A 20 18.92 9.07 8.54
N THR A 21 18.19 7.97 8.73
CA THR A 21 17.47 7.27 7.65
C THR A 21 15.97 7.11 7.90
N ARG A 22 15.47 7.45 9.10
CA ARG A 22 14.06 7.30 9.47
C ARG A 22 13.07 8.09 8.61
N ASP A 23 13.53 9.19 8.01
CA ASP A 23 12.71 10.09 7.18
C ASP A 23 12.76 9.72 5.68
N ILE A 24 13.48 8.65 5.31
CA ILE A 24 13.58 8.21 3.93
C ILE A 24 12.28 7.47 3.58
N PRO A 25 11.53 7.91 2.56
CA PRO A 25 10.32 7.22 2.13
C PRO A 25 10.67 5.87 1.52
N VAL A 26 10.12 4.79 2.06
CA VAL A 26 10.33 3.43 1.54
C VAL A 26 9.15 2.99 0.67
N ILE A 27 9.44 2.48 -0.53
CA ILE A 27 8.44 1.85 -1.41
C ILE A 27 8.67 0.35 -1.40
N ILE A 28 7.63 -0.43 -1.08
CA ILE A 28 7.69 -1.89 -1.04
C ILE A 28 7.15 -2.45 -2.35
N LEU A 29 7.97 -3.22 -3.07
CA LEU A 29 7.54 -3.96 -4.26
C LEU A 29 7.33 -5.43 -3.92
N THR A 30 6.10 -5.93 -3.95
CA THR A 30 5.80 -7.32 -3.58
C THR A 30 4.87 -7.99 -4.59
N ALA A 31 5.18 -9.23 -4.97
CA ALA A 31 4.25 -10.13 -5.68
C ALA A 31 3.43 -11.01 -4.71
N ARG A 32 3.63 -10.83 -3.40
CA ARG A 32 2.95 -11.58 -2.34
C ARG A 32 1.90 -10.71 -1.69
N LEU A 33 0.79 -11.35 -1.35
CA LEU A 33 -0.19 -10.88 -0.39
C LEU A 33 0.52 -10.54 0.92
N LEU A 34 0.35 -9.30 1.37
CA LEU A 34 0.82 -8.86 2.69
C LEU A 34 -0.27 -9.17 3.71
N SER A 35 0.11 -9.80 4.81
CA SER A 35 -0.82 -10.03 5.92
C SER A 35 -1.16 -8.71 6.62
N GLU A 36 -2.23 -8.71 7.42
CA GLU A 36 -2.59 -7.55 8.23
C GLU A 36 -1.44 -7.13 9.17
N ALA A 37 -0.71 -8.10 9.72
CA ALA A 37 0.49 -7.87 10.52
C ALA A 37 1.63 -7.21 9.71
N ASP A 38 1.80 -7.58 8.43
CA ASP A 38 2.79 -6.95 7.55
C ASP A 38 2.42 -5.48 7.26
N LEU A 39 1.14 -5.19 7.12
CA LEU A 39 0.64 -3.84 6.85
C LEU A 39 0.68 -2.93 8.07
N GLU A 40 0.43 -3.47 9.27
CA GLU A 40 0.66 -2.74 10.52
C GLU A 40 2.15 -2.36 10.68
N ARG A 41 3.06 -3.25 10.31
CA ARG A 41 4.51 -2.94 10.26
C ARG A 41 4.84 -1.86 9.22
N CYS A 42 4.07 -1.76 8.15
CA CYS A 42 4.23 -0.72 7.13
C CYS A 42 3.69 0.66 7.54
N ASN A 43 2.80 0.75 8.53
CA ASN A 43 2.15 2.04 8.88
C ASN A 43 3.12 3.11 9.37
N ARG A 44 4.35 2.74 9.74
CA ARG A 44 5.44 3.68 9.96
C ARG A 44 6.36 3.62 8.74
N GLY A 45 6.71 4.77 8.16
CA GLY A 45 7.81 4.96 7.19
C GLY A 45 7.66 4.39 5.77
N VAL A 46 6.62 3.64 5.45
CA VAL A 46 6.36 3.20 4.06
C VAL A 46 5.54 4.26 3.33
N ALA A 47 6.07 4.76 2.22
CA ALA A 47 5.39 5.72 1.35
C ALA A 47 4.40 5.04 0.40
N ALA A 48 4.70 3.85 -0.10
CA ALA A 48 3.81 3.10 -0.99
C ALA A 48 4.11 1.59 -0.96
N ILE A 49 3.09 0.79 -1.28
CA ILE A 49 3.22 -0.66 -1.50
C ILE A 49 2.69 -0.94 -2.90
N LEU A 50 3.55 -1.44 -3.78
CA LEU A 50 3.22 -1.72 -5.17
C LEU A 50 3.31 -3.22 -5.44
N GLY A 51 2.30 -3.75 -6.12
CA GLY A 51 2.29 -5.09 -6.70
C GLY A 51 3.38 -5.26 -7.76
N LYS A 52 4.27 -6.23 -7.58
CA LYS A 52 5.35 -6.49 -8.52
C LYS A 52 4.78 -7.05 -9.84
N GLY A 53 4.89 -6.26 -10.91
CA GLY A 53 4.40 -6.63 -12.24
C GLY A 53 2.98 -6.15 -12.56
N LEU A 54 2.31 -5.43 -11.64
CA LEU A 54 0.99 -4.84 -11.87
C LEU A 54 1.05 -3.41 -12.41
N PHE A 55 2.19 -2.72 -12.25
CA PHE A 55 2.37 -1.34 -12.68
C PHE A 55 3.31 -1.25 -13.89
N SER A 56 2.96 -0.37 -14.83
CA SER A 56 3.85 0.07 -15.91
C SER A 56 5.04 0.87 -15.36
N ALA A 57 6.05 1.06 -16.20
CA ALA A 57 7.22 1.87 -15.84
C ALA A 57 6.84 3.33 -15.52
N GLU A 58 5.86 3.88 -16.23
CA GLU A 58 5.35 5.24 -16.01
C GLU A 58 4.62 5.37 -14.67
N GLU A 59 3.78 4.40 -14.30
CA GLU A 59 3.10 4.39 -13.00
C GLU A 59 4.08 4.21 -11.84
N THR A 60 5.08 3.34 -12.02
CA THR A 60 6.17 3.17 -11.03
C THR A 60 6.93 4.49 -10.82
N LEU A 61 7.21 5.22 -11.91
CA LEU A 61 7.89 6.50 -11.85
C LEU A 61 7.05 7.57 -11.13
N ALA A 62 5.75 7.64 -11.41
CA ALA A 62 4.83 8.57 -10.75
C ALA A 62 4.75 8.35 -9.22
N HIS A 63 4.77 7.10 -8.78
CA HIS A 63 4.83 6.76 -7.36
C HIS A 63 6.16 7.15 -6.71
N ILE A 64 7.29 6.95 -7.41
CA ILE A 64 8.61 7.41 -6.95
C ILE A 64 8.63 8.93 -6.82
N GLU A 65 8.13 9.66 -7.82
CA GLU A 65 8.07 11.13 -7.76
C GLU A 65 7.22 11.63 -6.60
N THR A 66 6.07 11.00 -6.35
CA THR A 66 5.19 11.34 -5.23
C THR A 66 5.86 11.10 -3.88
N ALA A 67 6.50 9.93 -3.72
CA ALA A 67 7.24 9.59 -2.51
C ALA A 67 8.40 10.56 -2.24
N LEU A 68 9.13 10.96 -3.29
CA LEU A 68 10.26 11.90 -3.19
C LEU A 68 9.82 13.33 -2.87
N ARG A 69 8.59 13.75 -3.23
CA ARG A 69 8.08 15.10 -2.95
C ARG A 69 7.80 15.36 -1.46
N LYS A 70 7.96 14.37 -0.56
CA LYS A 70 7.70 14.46 0.90
C LYS A 70 6.31 15.01 1.26
N GLN A 71 5.37 15.02 0.32
CA GLN A 71 4.00 15.39 0.59
C GLN A 71 3.26 14.12 0.96
N PRO A 72 2.68 14.01 2.18
CA PRO A 72 1.73 12.95 2.45
C PRO A 72 0.53 13.23 1.53
N ALA A 73 0.48 12.53 0.40
CA ALA A 73 -0.75 12.43 -0.37
C ALA A 73 -1.75 11.74 0.57
N LEU A 74 -2.75 12.52 0.99
CA LEU A 74 -3.77 12.20 1.99
C LEU A 74 -3.31 12.03 3.46
N SER A 75 -4.22 12.37 4.37
CA SER A 75 -4.08 12.13 5.81
C SER A 75 -3.74 10.66 6.03
N GLY A 76 -2.78 10.34 6.91
CA GLY A 76 -2.38 8.95 7.19
C GLY A 76 -3.54 7.99 7.51
N ALA A 77 -4.69 8.54 7.93
CA ALA A 77 -5.95 7.80 8.06
C ALA A 77 -6.46 7.22 6.73
N THR A 78 -6.47 7.98 5.63
CA THR A 78 -6.91 7.49 4.31
C THR A 78 -5.94 6.46 3.75
N GLN A 79 -4.64 6.68 3.93
CA GLN A 79 -3.64 5.70 3.51
C GLN A 79 -3.80 4.37 4.27
N ALA A 80 -4.10 4.42 5.56
CA ALA A 80 -4.40 3.23 6.36
C ALA A 80 -5.68 2.51 5.89
N LEU A 81 -6.72 3.26 5.48
CA LEU A 81 -7.95 2.70 4.93
C LEU A 81 -7.71 1.98 3.59
N ILE A 82 -6.95 2.58 2.68
CA ILE A 82 -6.61 1.93 1.40
C ILE A 82 -5.79 0.67 1.64
N ARG A 83 -4.84 0.70 2.59
CA ARG A 83 -4.07 -0.49 2.95
C ARG A 83 -4.96 -1.63 3.45
N LYS A 84 -5.90 -1.35 4.35
CA LYS A 84 -6.91 -2.33 4.81
C LYS A 84 -7.75 -2.88 3.67
N ALA A 85 -8.18 -2.00 2.75
CA ALA A 85 -8.94 -2.41 1.57
C ALA A 85 -8.13 -3.34 0.67
N MET A 86 -6.86 -3.01 0.40
CA MET A 86 -5.95 -3.86 -0.36
C MET A 86 -5.75 -5.22 0.32
N THR A 87 -5.63 -5.29 1.65
CA THR A 87 -5.56 -6.56 2.39
C THR A 87 -6.77 -7.43 2.11
N TYR A 88 -7.95 -6.84 2.18
CA TYR A 88 -9.20 -7.54 2.03
C TYR A 88 -9.36 -8.10 0.61
N ILE A 89 -9.10 -7.25 -0.40
CA ILE A 89 -9.10 -7.65 -1.83
C ILE A 89 -8.16 -8.82 -2.06
N HIS A 90 -6.94 -8.71 -1.57
CA HIS A 90 -5.92 -9.74 -1.65
C HIS A 90 -6.29 -11.04 -0.91
N ALA A 91 -7.01 -10.98 0.21
CA ALA A 91 -7.47 -12.19 0.88
C ALA A 91 -8.61 -12.92 0.15
N HIS A 92 -9.39 -12.19 -0.68
CA HIS A 92 -10.63 -12.70 -1.28
C HIS A 92 -10.61 -12.71 -2.83
N TYR A 93 -9.47 -12.45 -3.48
CA TYR A 93 -9.36 -12.33 -4.95
C TYR A 93 -9.77 -13.59 -5.73
N ALA A 94 -9.74 -14.75 -5.08
CA ALA A 94 -10.13 -16.02 -5.69
C ALA A 94 -11.67 -16.20 -5.78
N GLU A 95 -12.42 -15.30 -5.13
CA GLU A 95 -13.87 -15.29 -5.06
C GLU A 95 -14.42 -14.02 -5.72
N PRO A 96 -15.68 -14.01 -6.21
CA PRO A 96 -16.31 -12.80 -6.71
C PRO A 96 -16.40 -11.75 -5.60
N LEU A 97 -15.70 -10.63 -5.77
CA LEU A 97 -15.63 -9.54 -4.81
C LEU A 97 -16.34 -8.30 -5.35
N THR A 98 -17.16 -7.67 -4.53
CA THR A 98 -17.86 -6.42 -4.84
C THR A 98 -17.24 -5.24 -4.11
N ARG A 99 -17.48 -4.04 -4.65
CA ARG A 99 -16.99 -2.80 -4.07
C ARG A 99 -17.64 -2.55 -2.71
N GLU A 100 -18.91 -2.93 -2.59
CA GLU A 100 -19.74 -2.82 -1.39
C GLU A 100 -19.16 -3.68 -0.27
N GLU A 101 -18.74 -4.92 -0.55
CA GLU A 101 -18.11 -5.80 0.45
C GLU A 101 -16.77 -5.22 0.98
N ILE A 102 -15.95 -4.64 0.10
CA ILE A 102 -14.69 -4.01 0.51
C ILE A 102 -14.98 -2.79 1.40
N ALA A 103 -15.96 -1.98 1.02
CA ALA A 103 -16.35 -0.77 1.72
C ALA A 103 -16.93 -1.08 3.12
N ASP A 104 -17.80 -2.09 3.20
CA ASP A 104 -18.38 -2.58 4.44
C ASP A 104 -17.30 -3.14 5.39
N HIS A 105 -16.32 -3.89 4.86
CA HIS A 105 -15.24 -4.45 5.66
C HIS A 105 -14.38 -3.37 6.34
N ILE A 106 -14.12 -2.26 5.65
CA ILE A 106 -13.28 -1.17 6.17
C ILE A 106 -14.08 -0.03 6.84
N GLY A 107 -15.41 -0.11 6.81
CA GLY A 107 -16.31 0.83 7.48
C GLY A 107 -16.43 2.21 6.81
N ILE A 108 -16.36 2.28 5.48
CA ILE A 108 -16.52 3.52 4.71
C ILE A 108 -17.53 3.35 3.58
N SER A 109 -17.97 4.45 2.96
CA SER A 109 -18.84 4.34 1.79
C SER A 109 -18.09 3.85 0.55
N ALA A 110 -18.77 3.08 -0.29
CA ALA A 110 -18.21 2.53 -1.53
C ALA A 110 -17.77 3.62 -2.51
N ASP A 111 -18.45 4.78 -2.51
CA ASP A 111 -18.06 5.95 -3.30
C ASP A 111 -16.76 6.57 -2.77
N TYR A 112 -16.67 6.76 -1.45
CA TYR A 112 -15.45 7.28 -0.83
C TYR A 112 -14.25 6.35 -1.03
N LEU A 113 -14.46 5.04 -0.93
CA LEU A 113 -13.46 4.03 -1.26
C LEU A 113 -12.95 4.18 -2.71
N THR A 114 -13.85 4.43 -3.65
CA THR A 114 -13.50 4.60 -5.07
C THR A 114 -12.68 5.87 -5.29
N ASP A 115 -13.07 6.96 -4.65
CA ASP A 115 -12.34 8.23 -4.72
C ASP A 115 -10.94 8.08 -4.13
N CYS A 116 -10.80 7.38 -3.00
CA CYS A 116 -9.53 7.09 -2.37
C CYS A 116 -8.60 6.27 -3.28
N PHE A 117 -9.10 5.18 -3.89
CA PHE A 117 -8.32 4.35 -4.81
C PHE A 117 -7.89 5.12 -6.06
N ARG A 118 -8.77 5.97 -6.62
CA ARG A 118 -8.41 6.81 -7.77
C ARG A 118 -7.35 7.85 -7.44
N GLN A 119 -7.44 8.47 -6.26
CA GLN A 119 -6.49 9.49 -5.83
C GLN A 119 -5.09 8.91 -5.56
N GLU A 120 -5.02 7.71 -4.99
CA GLU A 120 -3.74 7.12 -4.54
C GLU A 120 -3.12 6.13 -5.54
N LEU A 121 -3.95 5.33 -6.22
CA LEU A 121 -3.50 4.24 -7.10
C LEU A 121 -3.88 4.46 -8.57
N GLY A 122 -4.66 5.50 -8.89
CA GLY A 122 -5.11 5.80 -10.26
C GLY A 122 -6.16 4.85 -10.82
N VAL A 123 -6.57 3.81 -10.07
CA VAL A 123 -7.53 2.78 -10.48
C VAL A 123 -8.74 2.72 -9.55
N THR A 124 -9.77 1.94 -9.88
CA THR A 124 -10.88 1.65 -8.96
C THR A 124 -10.57 0.41 -8.11
N PRO A 125 -11.24 0.22 -6.96
CA PRO A 125 -10.99 -0.95 -6.10
C PRO A 125 -11.23 -2.31 -6.79
N ILE A 126 -12.09 -2.35 -7.80
CA ILE A 126 -12.41 -3.57 -8.57
C ILE A 126 -11.43 -3.79 -9.73
N ALA A 127 -10.81 -2.73 -10.23
CA ALA A 127 -9.82 -2.81 -11.31
C ALA A 127 -8.39 -3.02 -10.79
N TYR A 128 -8.19 -2.80 -9.48
CA TYR A 128 -6.96 -3.09 -8.74
C TYR A 128 -6.73 -4.60 -8.63
#